data_AF-H8G796-F1
#
_entry.id   AF-H8G796-F1
#
_cell.length_a   1.000
_cell.length_b   1.000
_cell.length_c   1.000
_cell.angle_alpha   90.00
_cell.angle_beta   90.00
_cell.angle_gamma   90.00
#
_symmetry.space_group_name_H-M   'P 1'
#
loop_
_entity.id
_entity.type
_entity.pdbx_description
1 polymer ?
#
loop_
_entity_poly.entity_id
_entity_poly.type
_entity_poly.pdbx_seq_one_letter_code
_entity_poly.pdbx_strand_id
1 'polypeptide(L)'
;MTSGQGLHGRPQQPGEFRVTWRGYDRNEVRKHVSGLLEALQATAADRDAAAEYVRSQSRELAALRTENEKLRQRLDRVCRTPVETDGLSERLWHMVDLAQREAKDIVATANAEAERRREELDKRQAELESRRTELEEEHRELVRQLKADAAAQAEKAERERREADERALRRRQELERDFAKNLAARRDEMNRALAQRDADARAEAERVVAEATAKAERIVAEATARVQALEEARRKAAAELRTAREALAGALPLIEPLPDEIAVDRTAPPVGIVPSARSAAESQPAESAEAADSAESRESADQPTQVVSVPSPGSRPGAPHSRSARAELPVRRVSGPTVTSVREQPVSSR
;
A
#
# COMPACT_ATOMS: atom_id res chain seq x y z
N MET A 1 37.01 70.53 -52.78
CA MET A 1 35.84 70.34 -53.67
C MET A 1 36.08 69.07 -54.46
N THR A 2 35.32 67.99 -54.34
CA THR A 2 33.88 67.81 -54.71
C THR A 2 33.63 68.23 -56.17
N SER A 3 33.18 67.37 -57.08
CA SER A 3 32.41 66.11 -56.93
C SER A 3 33.03 65.01 -57.83
N GLY A 4 32.81 63.70 -57.65
CA GLY A 4 31.51 63.01 -57.47
C GLY A 4 30.74 63.11 -58.79
N GLN A 5 30.30 62.07 -59.50
CA GLN A 5 29.84 60.71 -59.19
C GLN A 5 30.00 59.89 -60.50
N GLY A 6 29.76 58.58 -60.58
CA GLY A 6 29.29 57.64 -59.57
C GLY A 6 29.49 56.19 -60.04
N LEU A 7 29.59 55.29 -59.06
CA LEU A 7 29.71 53.86 -59.26
C LEU A 7 28.41 53.26 -59.83
N HIS A 8 28.36 53.03 -61.13
CA HIS A 8 27.40 52.10 -61.73
C HIS A 8 28.10 51.03 -62.58
N GLY A 9 28.97 50.27 -61.89
CA GLY A 9 29.26 48.91 -62.31
C GLY A 9 28.00 48.06 -62.18
N ARG A 10 27.17 48.01 -63.23
CA ARG A 10 26.41 46.81 -63.53
C ARG A 10 27.29 45.92 -64.40
N PRO A 11 27.36 44.59 -64.15
CA PRO A 11 27.91 43.69 -65.14
C PRO A 11 27.09 43.88 -66.43
N GLN A 12 27.77 44.13 -67.55
CA GLN A 12 27.09 44.16 -68.84
C GLN A 12 26.50 42.78 -69.06
N GLN A 13 25.16 42.67 -69.08
CA GLN A 13 24.55 41.43 -69.53
C GLN A 13 24.87 41.26 -71.02
N PRO A 14 25.32 40.08 -71.47
CA PRO A 14 25.62 39.84 -72.88
C PRO A 14 24.32 39.87 -73.68
N GLY A 15 23.96 41.06 -74.21
CA GLY A 15 22.75 41.28 -75.00
C GLY A 15 22.16 42.70 -74.95
N GLU A 16 22.54 43.55 -73.99
CA GLU A 16 22.02 44.93 -73.93
C GLU A 16 22.92 45.91 -74.71
N PHE A 17 22.38 46.48 -75.80
CA PHE A 17 23.06 47.50 -76.59
C PHE A 17 23.04 48.88 -75.91
N ARG A 18 24.17 49.57 -75.97
CA ARG A 18 24.31 50.97 -75.54
C ARG A 18 23.35 51.88 -76.29
N VAL A 19 22.51 52.60 -75.54
CA VAL A 19 21.57 53.59 -76.08
C VAL A 19 22.24 54.95 -76.22
N THR A 20 22.05 55.58 -77.37
CA THR A 20 22.47 56.93 -77.71
C THR A 20 21.24 57.78 -78.08
N TRP A 21 21.39 59.11 -78.18
CA TRP A 21 20.25 59.95 -78.56
C TRP A 21 19.80 59.63 -79.99
N ARG A 22 18.57 59.10 -80.12
CA ARG A 22 17.97 58.46 -81.33
C ARG A 22 18.36 57.00 -81.62
N GLY A 23 18.72 56.20 -80.61
CA GLY A 23 18.69 54.73 -80.69
C GLY A 23 19.98 54.04 -80.28
N TYR A 24 20.08 52.73 -80.56
CA TYR A 24 21.25 51.92 -80.22
C TYR A 24 22.49 52.31 -81.04
N ASP A 25 23.69 52.15 -80.47
CA ASP A 25 24.95 52.36 -81.20
C ASP A 25 25.04 51.39 -82.40
N ARG A 26 24.97 51.95 -83.60
CA ARG A 26 25.02 51.23 -84.87
C ARG A 26 26.31 50.41 -85.05
N ASN A 27 27.42 50.83 -84.46
CA ASN A 27 28.68 50.09 -84.50
C ASN A 27 28.66 48.88 -83.56
N GLU A 28 28.04 49.04 -82.38
CA GLU A 28 27.87 47.97 -81.39
C GLU A 28 26.90 46.89 -81.92
N VAL A 29 25.75 47.30 -82.45
CA VAL A 29 24.78 46.41 -83.10
C VAL A 29 25.40 45.69 -84.30
N ARG A 30 26.14 46.38 -85.18
CA ARG A 30 26.78 45.74 -86.34
C ARG A 30 27.81 44.70 -85.91
N LYS A 31 28.63 44.98 -84.89
CA LYS A 31 29.60 44.01 -84.34
C LYS A 31 28.90 42.78 -83.79
N HIS A 32 27.81 42.96 -83.03
CA HIS A 32 27.04 41.85 -82.48
C HIS A 32 26.37 41.01 -83.56
N VAL A 33 25.76 41.63 -84.58
CA VAL A 33 25.17 40.90 -85.72
C VAL A 33 26.24 40.17 -86.53
N SER A 34 27.44 40.73 -86.73
CA SER A 34 28.57 40.02 -87.35
C SER A 34 28.96 38.79 -86.53
N GLY A 35 29.17 38.96 -85.21
CA GLY A 35 29.49 37.86 -84.30
C GLY A 35 28.41 36.78 -84.22
N LEU A 36 27.12 37.14 -84.32
CA LEU A 36 26.03 36.18 -84.42
C LEU A 36 26.02 35.43 -85.76
N LEU A 37 26.31 36.11 -86.88
CA LEU A 37 26.43 35.46 -88.19
C LEU A 37 27.65 34.54 -88.25
N GLU A 38 28.79 34.95 -87.68
CA GLU A 38 29.99 34.13 -87.52
C GLU A 38 29.72 32.91 -86.62
N ALA A 39 28.99 33.08 -85.51
CA ALA A 39 28.58 31.97 -84.63
C ALA A 39 27.55 31.03 -85.29
N LEU A 40 26.63 31.55 -86.11
CA LEU A 40 25.71 30.73 -86.90
C LEU A 40 26.44 29.96 -88.02
N GLN A 41 27.48 30.54 -88.62
CA GLN A 41 28.33 29.85 -89.59
C GLN A 41 29.19 28.78 -88.92
N ALA A 42 29.77 29.07 -87.74
CA ALA A 42 30.53 28.10 -86.96
C ALA A 42 29.64 26.91 -86.53
N THR A 43 28.47 27.17 -85.94
CA THR A 43 27.53 26.10 -85.55
C THR A 43 26.95 25.34 -86.73
N ALA A 44 26.76 25.97 -87.90
CA ALA A 44 26.40 25.26 -89.12
C ALA A 44 27.53 24.35 -89.62
N ALA A 45 28.78 24.83 -89.61
CA ALA A 45 29.95 24.03 -89.96
C ALA A 45 30.17 22.85 -89.00
N ASP A 46 30.03 23.07 -87.69
CA ASP A 46 30.10 22.02 -86.66
C ASP A 46 28.99 20.97 -86.84
N ARG A 47 27.76 21.42 -87.12
CA ARG A 47 26.62 20.52 -87.42
C ARG A 47 26.88 19.69 -88.67
N ASP A 48 27.40 20.30 -89.72
CA ASP A 48 27.63 19.62 -91.00
C ASP A 48 28.82 18.65 -90.91
N ALA A 49 29.87 19.00 -90.14
CA ALA A 49 30.96 18.10 -89.78
C ALA A 49 30.47 16.91 -88.93
N ALA A 50 29.63 17.14 -87.92
CA ALA A 50 28.99 16.09 -87.14
C ALA A 50 28.09 15.19 -88.01
N ALA A 51 27.38 15.78 -88.99
CA ALA A 51 26.55 15.04 -89.93
C ALA A 51 27.38 14.18 -90.90
N GLU A 52 28.58 14.60 -91.32
CA GLU A 52 29.51 13.74 -92.06
C GLU A 52 30.09 12.63 -91.17
N TYR A 53 30.43 12.92 -89.90
CA TYR A 53 30.92 11.91 -88.95
C TYR A 53 29.88 10.82 -88.65
N VAL A 54 28.61 11.19 -88.43
CA VAL A 54 27.52 10.21 -88.28
C VAL A 54 27.31 9.40 -89.56
N ARG A 55 27.49 10.02 -90.75
CA ARG A 55 27.41 9.31 -92.04
C ARG A 55 28.59 8.36 -92.27
N SER A 56 29.82 8.68 -91.85
CA SER A 56 30.96 7.77 -91.94
C SER A 56 30.80 6.58 -90.98
N GLN A 57 30.46 6.83 -89.72
CA GLN A 57 30.15 5.76 -88.74
C GLN A 57 28.99 4.88 -89.19
N SER A 58 27.95 5.44 -89.81
CA SER A 58 26.83 4.66 -90.35
C SER A 58 27.25 3.74 -91.50
N ARG A 59 28.18 4.18 -92.37
CA ARG A 59 28.77 3.36 -93.42
C ARG A 59 29.65 2.25 -92.85
N GLU A 60 30.44 2.55 -91.81
CA GLU A 60 31.28 1.58 -91.11
C GLU A 60 30.43 0.50 -90.41
N LEU A 61 29.40 0.90 -89.66
CA LEU A 61 28.45 -0.03 -89.05
C LEU A 61 27.70 -0.88 -90.10
N ALA A 62 27.38 -0.32 -91.27
CA ALA A 62 26.81 -1.10 -92.37
C ALA A 62 27.84 -2.11 -92.93
N ALA A 63 29.09 -1.71 -93.13
CA ALA A 63 30.16 -2.59 -93.58
C ALA A 63 30.38 -3.75 -92.59
N LEU A 64 30.56 -3.45 -91.30
CA LEU A 64 30.71 -4.43 -90.22
C LEU A 64 29.51 -5.37 -90.11
N ARG A 65 28.27 -4.88 -90.32
CA ARG A 65 27.08 -5.75 -90.39
C ARG A 65 27.12 -6.70 -91.58
N THR A 66 27.50 -6.22 -92.78
CA THR A 66 27.65 -7.11 -93.95
C THR A 66 28.80 -8.10 -93.80
N GLU A 67 29.87 -7.74 -93.06
CA GLU A 67 30.96 -8.65 -92.74
C GLU A 67 30.52 -9.70 -91.71
N ASN A 68 29.82 -9.31 -90.64
CA ASN A 68 29.27 -10.25 -89.67
C ASN A 68 28.30 -11.24 -90.33
N GLU A 69 27.48 -10.77 -91.26
CA GLU A 69 26.60 -11.62 -92.07
C GLU A 69 27.39 -12.58 -92.99
N LYS A 70 28.45 -12.12 -93.67
CA LYS A 70 29.35 -13.00 -94.44
C LYS A 70 30.05 -14.03 -93.54
N LEU A 71 30.48 -13.64 -92.34
CA LEU A 71 31.10 -14.54 -91.36
C LEU A 71 30.10 -15.59 -90.85
N ARG A 72 28.85 -15.20 -90.58
CA ARG A 72 27.75 -16.13 -90.25
C ARG A 72 27.47 -17.09 -91.40
N GLN A 73 27.33 -16.61 -92.64
CA GLN A 73 27.13 -17.47 -93.80
C GLN A 73 28.32 -18.41 -94.07
N ARG A 74 29.56 -17.97 -93.78
CA ARG A 74 30.75 -18.82 -93.82
C ARG A 74 30.73 -19.87 -92.72
N LEU A 75 30.34 -19.49 -91.49
CA LEU A 75 30.17 -20.41 -90.37
C LEU A 75 29.08 -21.44 -90.68
N ASP A 76 27.91 -21.02 -91.16
CA ASP A 76 26.81 -21.89 -91.60
C ASP A 76 27.27 -22.84 -92.71
N ARG A 77 28.09 -22.38 -93.66
CA ARG A 77 28.70 -23.26 -94.68
C ARG A 77 29.63 -24.28 -94.05
N VAL A 78 30.51 -23.89 -93.13
CA VAL A 78 31.43 -24.80 -92.41
C VAL A 78 30.67 -25.78 -91.50
N CYS A 79 29.53 -25.37 -90.95
CA CYS A 79 28.63 -26.23 -90.17
C CYS A 79 27.75 -27.15 -91.04
N ARG A 80 27.51 -26.79 -92.32
CA ARG A 80 26.74 -27.58 -93.29
C ARG A 80 27.58 -28.52 -94.14
N THR A 81 28.88 -28.25 -94.32
CA THR A 81 29.81 -29.25 -94.86
C THR A 81 29.83 -30.43 -93.87
N PRO A 82 29.51 -31.66 -94.30
CA PRO A 82 29.60 -32.82 -93.43
C PRO A 82 31.05 -32.96 -92.96
N VAL A 83 31.24 -33.06 -91.64
CA VAL A 83 32.55 -33.03 -91.01
C VAL A 83 33.39 -34.21 -91.49
N GLU A 84 34.60 -33.95 -91.96
CA GLU A 84 35.59 -34.99 -92.24
C GLU A 84 35.85 -35.77 -90.94
N THR A 85 35.81 -37.11 -91.01
CA THR A 85 35.66 -37.96 -89.83
C THR A 85 36.78 -37.80 -88.79
N ASP A 86 37.96 -37.36 -89.21
CA ASP A 86 39.10 -37.09 -88.33
C ASP A 86 38.89 -35.85 -87.43
N GLY A 87 38.23 -34.80 -87.95
CA GLY A 87 38.03 -33.53 -87.24
C GLY A 87 36.95 -33.55 -86.14
N LEU A 88 36.12 -34.60 -86.11
CA LEU A 88 35.09 -34.77 -85.07
C LEU A 88 35.73 -34.96 -83.67
N SER A 89 36.82 -35.72 -83.60
CA SER A 89 37.52 -36.01 -82.35
C SER A 89 38.11 -34.74 -81.74
N GLU A 90 38.83 -33.94 -82.53
CA GLU A 90 39.43 -32.68 -82.06
C GLU A 90 38.36 -31.68 -81.57
N ARG A 91 37.23 -31.58 -82.27
CA ARG A 91 36.12 -30.73 -81.87
C ARG A 91 35.46 -31.21 -80.57
N LEU A 92 35.28 -32.52 -80.38
CA LEU A 92 34.77 -33.08 -79.13
C LEU A 92 35.73 -32.79 -77.96
N TRP A 93 37.04 -32.98 -78.15
CA TRP A 93 38.05 -32.60 -77.16
C TRP A 93 38.00 -31.10 -76.81
N HIS A 94 37.88 -30.23 -77.81
CA HIS A 94 37.78 -28.79 -77.57
C HIS A 94 36.50 -28.37 -76.82
N MET A 95 35.35 -29.00 -77.13
CA MET A 95 34.11 -28.75 -76.39
C MET A 95 34.17 -29.29 -74.94
N VAL A 96 34.84 -30.42 -74.71
CA VAL A 96 35.07 -30.96 -73.36
C VAL A 96 36.02 -30.07 -72.56
N ASP A 97 37.11 -29.57 -73.15
CA ASP A 97 38.02 -28.61 -72.52
C ASP A 97 37.31 -27.29 -72.19
N LEU A 98 36.49 -26.76 -73.11
CA LEU A 98 35.67 -25.57 -72.86
C LEU A 98 34.69 -25.79 -71.70
N ALA A 99 33.95 -26.91 -71.70
CA ALA A 99 33.03 -27.26 -70.62
C ALA A 99 33.75 -27.48 -69.27
N GLN A 100 34.97 -28.02 -69.27
CA GLN A 100 35.79 -28.15 -68.07
C GLN A 100 36.29 -26.81 -67.55
N ARG A 101 36.59 -25.84 -68.43
CA ARG A 101 36.93 -24.46 -68.03
C ARG A 101 35.71 -23.75 -67.45
N GLU A 102 34.57 -23.80 -68.14
CA GLU A 102 33.31 -23.24 -67.66
C GLU A 102 32.88 -23.83 -66.31
N ALA A 103 33.00 -25.15 -66.13
CA ALA A 103 32.72 -25.80 -64.85
C ALA A 103 33.67 -25.32 -63.73
N LYS A 104 34.96 -25.09 -64.02
CA LYS A 104 35.92 -24.52 -63.06
C LYS A 104 35.57 -23.08 -62.72
N ASP A 105 35.15 -22.28 -63.69
CA ASP A 105 34.76 -20.88 -63.48
C ASP A 105 33.46 -20.77 -62.66
N ILE A 106 32.48 -21.66 -62.90
CA ILE A 106 31.26 -21.78 -62.10
C ILE A 106 31.60 -22.19 -60.65
N VAL A 107 32.47 -23.17 -60.45
CA VAL A 107 32.90 -23.58 -59.10
C VAL A 107 33.70 -22.48 -58.40
N ALA A 108 34.58 -21.77 -59.12
CA ALA A 108 35.36 -20.66 -58.57
C ALA A 108 34.47 -19.47 -58.16
N THR A 109 33.49 -19.11 -58.98
CA THR A 109 32.51 -18.05 -58.66
C THR A 109 31.60 -18.47 -57.51
N ALA A 110 31.06 -19.70 -57.52
CA ALA A 110 30.25 -20.22 -56.42
C ALA A 110 31.01 -20.25 -55.08
N ASN A 111 32.27 -20.68 -55.09
CA ASN A 111 33.14 -20.65 -53.90
C ASN A 111 33.42 -19.22 -53.44
N ALA A 112 33.75 -18.29 -54.36
CA ALA A 112 34.00 -16.89 -54.01
C ALA A 112 32.74 -16.21 -53.41
N GLU A 113 31.55 -16.54 -53.90
CA GLU A 113 30.31 -16.09 -53.27
C GLU A 113 30.03 -16.77 -51.92
N ALA A 114 30.36 -18.06 -51.78
CA ALA A 114 30.18 -18.78 -50.52
C ALA A 114 31.08 -18.19 -49.41
N GLU A 115 32.33 -17.87 -49.70
CA GLU A 115 33.22 -17.20 -48.73
C GLU A 115 32.72 -15.79 -48.39
N ARG A 116 32.28 -14.99 -49.37
CA ARG A 116 31.67 -13.67 -49.08
C ARG A 116 30.46 -13.79 -48.15
N ARG A 117 29.59 -14.78 -48.38
CA ARG A 117 28.43 -15.05 -47.51
C ARG A 117 28.85 -15.52 -46.11
N ARG A 118 29.92 -16.31 -45.98
CA ARG A 118 30.50 -16.69 -44.68
C ARG A 118 31.01 -15.47 -43.93
N GLU A 119 31.88 -14.66 -44.56
CA GLU A 119 32.39 -13.43 -43.96
C GLU A 119 31.26 -12.46 -43.54
N GLU A 120 30.20 -12.32 -44.33
CA GLU A 120 29.02 -11.53 -43.96
C GLU A 120 28.29 -12.07 -42.73
N LEU A 121 28.16 -13.41 -42.62
CA LEU A 121 27.54 -14.04 -41.46
C LEU A 121 28.42 -13.93 -40.22
N ASP A 122 29.73 -14.11 -40.35
CA ASP A 122 30.69 -14.00 -39.25
C ASP A 122 30.73 -12.56 -38.71
N LYS A 123 30.73 -11.55 -39.60
CA LYS A 123 30.60 -10.13 -39.22
C LYS A 123 29.29 -9.86 -38.46
N ARG A 124 28.15 -10.39 -38.96
CA ARG A 124 26.85 -10.25 -38.28
C ARG A 124 26.81 -10.98 -36.93
N GLN A 125 27.49 -12.13 -36.79
CA GLN A 125 27.60 -12.85 -35.52
C GLN A 125 28.41 -12.04 -34.50
N ALA A 126 29.58 -11.53 -34.89
CA ALA A 126 30.40 -10.66 -34.04
C ALA A 126 29.66 -9.37 -33.61
N GLU A 127 28.91 -8.73 -34.51
CA GLU A 127 28.04 -7.58 -34.17
C GLU A 127 26.96 -7.95 -33.14
N LEU A 128 26.32 -9.11 -33.29
CA LEU A 128 25.30 -9.59 -32.36
C LEU A 128 25.90 -9.99 -31.00
N GLU A 129 27.12 -10.51 -30.98
CA GLU A 129 27.85 -10.81 -29.75
C GLU A 129 28.26 -9.54 -29.01
N SER A 130 28.82 -8.52 -29.69
CA SER A 130 29.12 -7.20 -29.10
C SER A 130 27.87 -6.59 -28.46
N ARG A 131 26.76 -6.52 -29.21
CA ARG A 131 25.48 -5.99 -28.70
C ARG A 131 24.91 -6.81 -27.53
N ARG A 132 25.13 -8.13 -27.49
CA ARG A 132 24.76 -8.97 -26.34
C ARG A 132 25.60 -8.62 -25.12
N THR A 133 26.92 -8.50 -25.27
CA THR A 133 27.80 -8.13 -24.16
C THR A 133 27.49 -6.74 -23.61
N GLU A 134 27.25 -5.76 -24.50
CA GLU A 134 26.82 -4.40 -24.13
C GLU A 134 25.51 -4.42 -23.31
N LEU A 135 24.47 -5.08 -23.83
CA LEU A 135 23.18 -5.20 -23.13
C LEU A 135 23.26 -6.00 -21.82
N GLU A 136 24.14 -7.01 -21.75
CA GLU A 136 24.39 -7.74 -20.50
C GLU A 136 25.09 -6.87 -19.46
N GLU A 137 26.03 -6.02 -19.86
CA GLU A 137 26.69 -5.07 -18.97
C GLU A 137 25.70 -4.02 -18.47
N GLU A 138 24.96 -3.35 -19.37
CA GLU A 138 23.88 -2.42 -19.02
C GLU A 138 22.85 -3.06 -18.08
N HIS A 139 22.44 -4.30 -18.34
CA HIS A 139 21.50 -5.02 -17.47
C HIS A 139 22.11 -5.33 -16.09
N ARG A 140 23.38 -5.75 -16.02
CA ARG A 140 24.08 -5.97 -14.74
C ARG A 140 24.21 -4.66 -13.95
N GLU A 141 24.45 -3.54 -14.62
CA GLU A 141 24.52 -2.21 -14.02
C GLU A 141 23.17 -1.78 -13.44
N LEU A 142 22.10 -1.87 -14.24
CA LEU A 142 20.74 -1.54 -13.84
C LEU A 142 20.26 -2.44 -12.69
N VAL A 143 20.55 -3.74 -12.72
CA VAL A 143 20.25 -4.66 -11.61
C VAL A 143 21.07 -4.31 -10.36
N ARG A 144 22.32 -3.84 -10.50
CA ARG A 144 23.14 -3.38 -9.37
C ARG A 144 22.56 -2.11 -8.73
N GLN A 145 22.15 -1.14 -9.56
CA GLN A 145 21.51 0.11 -9.11
C GLN A 145 20.17 -0.19 -8.39
N LEU A 146 19.27 -0.95 -9.03
CA LEU A 146 17.98 -1.32 -8.43
C LEU A 146 18.14 -2.08 -7.10
N LYS A 147 19.17 -2.94 -6.97
CA LYS A 147 19.48 -3.61 -5.70
C LYS A 147 19.98 -2.62 -4.63
N ALA A 148 20.82 -1.67 -4.99
CA ALA A 148 21.30 -0.62 -4.08
C ALA A 148 20.17 0.29 -3.61
N ASP A 149 19.30 0.72 -4.52
CA ASP A 149 18.12 1.55 -4.20
C ASP A 149 17.13 0.81 -3.30
N ALA A 150 16.85 -0.47 -3.60
CA ALA A 150 16.01 -1.32 -2.77
C ALA A 150 16.59 -1.52 -1.35
N ALA A 151 17.90 -1.72 -1.23
CA ALA A 151 18.58 -1.83 0.05
C ALA A 151 18.53 -0.51 0.84
N ALA A 152 18.83 0.62 0.18
CA ALA A 152 18.76 1.95 0.80
C ALA A 152 17.34 2.31 1.26
N GLN A 153 16.31 1.90 0.51
CA GLN A 153 14.92 2.11 0.90
C GLN A 153 14.47 1.17 2.03
N ALA A 154 14.97 -0.07 2.06
CA ALA A 154 14.76 -0.98 3.19
C ALA A 154 15.40 -0.44 4.48
N GLU A 155 16.64 0.06 4.42
CA GLU A 155 17.29 0.69 5.57
C GLU A 155 16.53 1.92 6.08
N LYS A 156 16.03 2.79 5.19
CA LYS A 156 15.21 3.95 5.58
C LYS A 156 13.93 3.50 6.30
N ALA A 157 13.21 2.54 5.72
CA ALA A 157 11.99 1.99 6.31
C ALA A 157 12.25 1.30 7.66
N GLU A 158 13.40 0.66 7.86
CA GLU A 158 13.79 0.14 9.17
C GLU A 158 14.10 1.23 10.19
N ARG A 159 14.82 2.29 9.80
CA ARG A 159 15.10 3.44 10.68
C ARG A 159 13.81 4.12 11.12
N GLU A 160 12.91 4.41 10.17
CA GLU A 160 11.58 5.00 10.44
C GLU A 160 10.74 4.13 11.40
N ARG A 161 10.77 2.80 11.25
CA ARG A 161 10.11 1.87 12.18
C ARG A 161 10.72 1.95 13.57
N ARG A 162 12.05 1.84 13.69
CA ARG A 162 12.74 1.93 15.00
C ARG A 162 12.46 3.25 15.69
N GLU A 163 12.48 4.37 14.97
CA GLU A 163 12.11 5.69 15.48
C GLU A 163 10.63 5.81 15.88
N ALA A 164 9.71 5.14 15.15
CA ALA A 164 8.31 5.09 15.53
C ALA A 164 8.08 4.24 16.79
N ASP A 165 8.74 3.07 16.89
CA ASP A 165 8.70 2.18 18.04
C ASP A 165 9.29 2.84 19.29
N GLU A 166 10.44 3.50 19.17
CA GLU A 166 11.03 4.30 20.26
C GLU A 166 10.10 5.42 20.73
N ARG A 167 9.49 6.17 19.81
CA ARG A 167 8.52 7.23 20.16
C ARG A 167 7.28 6.64 20.84
N ALA A 168 6.78 5.50 20.38
CA ALA A 168 5.65 4.81 21.00
C ALA A 168 6.00 4.30 22.40
N LEU A 169 7.19 3.73 22.60
CA LEU A 169 7.69 3.30 23.92
C LEU A 169 7.85 4.47 24.89
N ARG A 170 8.49 5.57 24.47
CA ARG A 170 8.61 6.80 25.28
C ARG A 170 7.22 7.32 25.68
N ARG A 171 6.28 7.39 24.72
CA ARG A 171 4.92 7.86 24.99
C ARG A 171 4.13 6.96 25.93
N ARG A 172 4.30 5.63 25.84
CA ARG A 172 3.72 4.67 26.81
C ARG A 172 4.28 4.91 28.22
N GLN A 173 5.60 5.04 28.36
CA GLN A 173 6.24 5.30 29.65
C GLN A 173 5.83 6.64 30.27
N GLU A 174 5.65 7.69 29.48
CA GLU A 174 5.08 8.97 29.95
C GLU A 174 3.67 8.77 30.51
N LEU A 175 2.79 8.15 29.72
CA LEU A 175 1.41 7.89 30.13
C LEU A 175 1.34 7.00 31.38
N GLU A 176 2.12 5.92 31.45
CA GLU A 176 2.21 5.04 32.62
C GLU A 176 2.66 5.80 33.88
N ARG A 177 3.66 6.68 33.77
CA ARG A 177 4.12 7.54 34.88
C ARG A 177 3.04 8.50 35.33
N ASP A 178 2.31 9.12 34.41
CA ASP A 178 1.26 10.09 34.75
C ASP A 178 0.00 9.40 35.28
N PHE A 179 -0.38 8.23 34.75
CA PHE A 179 -1.43 7.39 35.33
C PHE A 179 -1.05 6.92 36.74
N ALA A 180 0.20 6.51 36.97
CA ALA A 180 0.68 6.12 38.30
C ALA A 180 0.61 7.28 39.31
N LYS A 181 1.03 8.50 38.92
CA LYS A 181 0.91 9.71 39.76
C LYS A 181 -0.56 10.01 40.09
N ASN A 182 -1.44 10.03 39.08
CA ASN A 182 -2.86 10.31 39.26
C ASN A 182 -3.55 9.26 40.15
N LEU A 183 -3.20 7.98 39.99
CA LEU A 183 -3.73 6.91 40.83
C LEU A 183 -3.20 6.98 42.27
N ALA A 184 -1.94 7.36 42.47
CA ALA A 184 -1.37 7.61 43.80
C ALA A 184 -2.07 8.79 44.48
N ALA A 185 -2.20 9.94 43.81
CA ALA A 185 -2.90 11.11 44.34
C ALA A 185 -4.34 10.78 44.76
N ARG A 186 -5.10 10.09 43.89
CA ARG A 186 -6.47 9.66 44.19
C ARG A 186 -6.56 8.65 45.33
N ARG A 187 -5.56 7.76 45.49
CA ARG A 187 -5.47 6.84 46.65
C ARG A 187 -5.21 7.62 47.93
N ASP A 188 -4.31 8.59 47.91
CA ASP A 188 -4.01 9.43 49.08
C ASP A 188 -5.22 10.27 49.49
N GLU A 189 -5.94 10.86 48.54
CA GLU A 189 -7.21 11.57 48.78
C GLU A 189 -8.27 10.66 49.41
N MET A 190 -8.48 9.46 48.85
CA MET A 190 -9.40 8.47 49.40
C MET A 190 -8.99 8.04 50.82
N ASN A 191 -7.71 7.79 51.06
CA ASN A 191 -7.18 7.40 52.37
C ASN A 191 -7.36 8.53 53.40
N ARG A 192 -7.15 9.80 53.03
CA ARG A 192 -7.45 10.95 53.88
C ARG A 192 -8.94 11.05 54.20
N ALA A 193 -9.82 10.84 53.21
CA ALA A 193 -11.26 10.88 53.41
C ALA A 193 -11.77 9.72 54.31
N LEU A 194 -11.16 8.53 54.22
CA LEU A 194 -11.43 7.42 55.13
C LEU A 194 -10.92 7.73 56.54
N ALA A 195 -9.69 8.19 56.69
CA ALA A 195 -9.12 8.55 57.99
C ALA A 195 -9.91 9.67 58.70
N GLN A 196 -10.43 10.65 57.94
CA GLN A 196 -11.32 11.68 58.48
C GLN A 196 -12.63 11.08 58.99
N ARG A 197 -13.30 10.23 58.19
CA ARG A 197 -14.53 9.55 58.61
C ARG A 197 -14.32 8.64 59.82
N ASP A 198 -13.20 7.94 59.89
CA ASP A 198 -12.84 7.11 61.04
C ASP A 198 -12.60 7.96 62.29
N ALA A 199 -12.00 9.15 62.16
CA ALA A 199 -11.81 10.10 63.25
C ALA A 199 -13.15 10.70 63.72
N ASP A 200 -13.99 11.14 62.80
CA ASP A 200 -15.32 11.70 63.08
C ASP A 200 -16.21 10.66 63.78
N ALA A 201 -16.25 9.43 63.26
CA ALA A 201 -17.02 8.33 63.84
C ALA A 201 -16.50 7.91 65.24
N ARG A 202 -15.19 7.96 65.47
CA ARG A 202 -14.61 7.73 66.82
C ARG A 202 -15.01 8.84 67.79
N ALA A 203 -14.92 10.10 67.38
CA ALA A 203 -15.32 11.23 68.21
C ALA A 203 -16.82 11.19 68.56
N GLU A 204 -17.69 10.80 67.62
CA GLU A 204 -19.11 10.57 67.90
C GLU A 204 -19.33 9.40 68.86
N ALA A 205 -18.64 8.27 68.66
CA ALA A 205 -18.74 7.12 69.56
C ALA A 205 -18.26 7.45 70.99
N GLU A 206 -17.14 8.15 71.12
CA GLU A 206 -16.62 8.65 72.41
C GLU A 206 -17.62 9.61 73.08
N ARG A 207 -18.24 10.53 72.32
CA ARG A 207 -19.28 11.41 72.85
C ARG A 207 -20.50 10.64 73.34
N VAL A 208 -21.01 9.68 72.56
CA VAL A 208 -22.16 8.85 72.93
C VAL A 208 -21.87 8.01 74.17
N VAL A 209 -20.66 7.44 74.28
CA VAL A 209 -20.23 6.72 75.48
C VAL A 209 -20.17 7.66 76.69
N ALA A 210 -19.56 8.84 76.57
CA ALA A 210 -19.48 9.82 77.67
C ALA A 210 -20.84 10.35 78.12
N GLU A 211 -21.77 10.60 77.19
CA GLU A 211 -23.16 10.96 77.50
C GLU A 211 -23.90 9.82 78.21
N ALA A 212 -23.69 8.57 77.76
CA ALA A 212 -24.30 7.38 78.37
C ALA A 212 -23.75 7.09 79.77
N THR A 213 -22.44 7.22 80.00
CA THR A 213 -21.84 7.05 81.34
C THR A 213 -22.30 8.15 82.28
N ALA A 214 -22.27 9.42 81.88
CA ALA A 214 -22.76 10.52 82.70
C ALA A 214 -24.26 10.39 83.04
N LYS A 215 -25.07 9.83 82.13
CA LYS A 215 -26.48 9.51 82.41
C LYS A 215 -26.62 8.33 83.37
N ALA A 216 -25.82 7.27 83.22
CA ALA A 216 -25.82 6.13 84.13
C ALA A 216 -25.39 6.54 85.54
N GLU A 217 -24.33 7.33 85.68
CA GLU A 217 -23.86 7.91 86.94
C GLU A 217 -24.96 8.74 87.63
N ARG A 218 -25.68 9.60 86.88
CA ARG A 218 -26.83 10.36 87.41
C ARG A 218 -27.95 9.44 87.91
N ILE A 219 -28.29 8.40 87.16
CA ILE A 219 -29.34 7.44 87.56
C ILE A 219 -28.91 6.68 88.83
N VAL A 220 -27.65 6.25 88.93
CA VAL A 220 -27.10 5.57 90.11
C VAL A 220 -27.04 6.52 91.31
N ALA A 221 -26.60 7.77 91.13
CA ALA A 221 -26.59 8.79 92.18
C ALA A 221 -28.02 9.10 92.70
N GLU A 222 -29.00 9.24 91.79
CA GLU A 222 -30.39 9.45 92.19
C GLU A 222 -30.99 8.22 92.89
N ALA A 223 -30.72 7.01 92.39
CA ALA A 223 -31.18 5.77 93.00
C ALA A 223 -30.59 5.57 94.41
N THR A 224 -29.28 5.80 94.58
CA THR A 224 -28.61 5.72 95.89
C THR A 224 -29.13 6.78 96.87
N ALA A 225 -29.35 8.01 96.43
CA ALA A 225 -29.96 9.06 97.26
C ALA A 225 -31.39 8.68 97.71
N ARG A 226 -32.21 8.11 96.81
CA ARG A 226 -33.56 7.59 97.16
C ARG A 226 -33.48 6.44 98.15
N VAL A 227 -32.52 5.51 98.02
CA VAL A 227 -32.30 4.41 98.97
C VAL A 227 -31.89 4.96 100.34
N GLN A 228 -30.95 5.91 100.41
CA GLN A 228 -30.55 6.55 101.66
C GLN A 228 -31.73 7.26 102.35
N ALA A 229 -32.57 7.99 101.60
CA ALA A 229 -33.77 8.62 102.13
C ALA A 229 -34.79 7.59 102.68
N LEU A 230 -34.96 6.45 101.98
CA LEU A 230 -35.80 5.34 102.47
C LEU A 230 -35.22 4.68 103.73
N GLU A 231 -33.90 4.52 103.82
CA GLU A 231 -33.24 4.01 105.02
C GLU A 231 -33.34 4.98 106.20
N GLU A 232 -33.28 6.29 105.97
CA GLU A 232 -33.55 7.31 106.98
C GLU A 232 -35.00 7.31 107.45
N ALA A 233 -35.96 7.25 106.52
CA ALA A 233 -37.38 7.12 106.85
C ALA A 233 -37.66 5.84 107.63
N ARG A 234 -37.05 4.71 107.24
CA ARG A 234 -37.13 3.43 107.98
C ARG A 234 -36.51 3.54 109.36
N ARG A 235 -35.35 4.21 109.51
CA ARG A 235 -34.71 4.45 110.83
C ARG A 235 -35.59 5.33 111.73
N LYS A 236 -36.22 6.37 111.19
CA LYS A 236 -37.19 7.23 111.90
C LYS A 236 -38.42 6.42 112.33
N ALA A 237 -39.08 5.73 111.40
CA ALA A 237 -40.23 4.87 111.71
C ALA A 237 -39.88 3.77 112.74
N ALA A 238 -38.68 3.18 112.67
CA ALA A 238 -38.21 2.20 113.68
C ALA A 238 -37.85 2.85 115.03
N ALA A 239 -37.57 4.15 115.09
CA ALA A 239 -37.44 4.89 116.34
C ALA A 239 -38.82 5.25 116.90
N GLU A 240 -39.75 5.75 116.07
CA GLU A 240 -41.14 6.04 116.42
C GLU A 240 -41.90 4.80 116.89
N LEU A 241 -41.70 3.64 116.26
CA LEU A 241 -42.25 2.36 116.74
C LEU A 241 -41.63 1.90 118.05
N ARG A 242 -40.37 2.26 118.35
CA ARG A 242 -39.75 1.98 119.65
C ARG A 242 -40.32 2.90 120.73
N THR A 243 -40.41 4.20 120.49
CA THR A 243 -41.01 5.14 121.45
C THR A 243 -42.50 4.88 121.65
N ALA A 244 -43.24 4.51 120.61
CA ALA A 244 -44.64 4.07 120.73
C ALA A 244 -44.76 2.74 121.50
N ARG A 245 -43.82 1.80 121.32
CA ARG A 245 -43.80 0.55 122.10
C ARG A 245 -43.38 0.76 123.56
N GLU A 246 -42.51 1.73 123.84
CA GLU A 246 -42.16 2.18 125.19
C GLU A 246 -43.35 2.89 125.85
N ALA A 247 -44.05 3.77 125.12
CA ALA A 247 -45.28 4.41 125.60
C ALA A 247 -46.40 3.40 125.85
N LEU A 248 -46.57 2.41 124.97
CA LEU A 248 -47.51 1.29 125.18
C LEU A 248 -47.07 0.39 126.33
N ALA A 249 -45.77 0.15 126.54
CA ALA A 249 -45.28 -0.57 127.71
C ALA A 249 -45.51 0.22 129.02
N GLY A 250 -45.47 1.55 128.96
CA GLY A 250 -45.86 2.45 130.06
C GLY A 250 -47.38 2.56 130.28
N ALA A 251 -48.20 2.27 129.25
CA ALA A 251 -49.66 2.25 129.33
C ALA A 251 -50.26 0.85 129.61
N LEU A 252 -49.48 -0.22 129.39
CA LEU A 252 -49.84 -1.61 129.67
C LEU A 252 -50.33 -1.86 131.11
N PRO A 253 -49.84 -1.17 132.16
CA PRO A 253 -50.35 -1.30 133.53
C PRO A 253 -51.78 -0.76 133.75
N LEU A 254 -52.44 -0.20 132.72
CA LEU A 254 -53.79 0.37 132.83
C LEU A 254 -54.89 -0.37 132.03
N ILE A 255 -54.58 -1.47 131.34
CA ILE A 255 -55.61 -2.26 130.60
C ILE A 255 -55.43 -3.77 130.81
N GLU A 256 -56.16 -4.30 131.79
CA GLU A 256 -56.46 -5.71 132.10
C GLU A 256 -57.84 -5.70 132.84
N PRO A 257 -58.77 -6.68 132.77
CA PRO A 257 -58.70 -8.11 132.37
C PRO A 257 -59.54 -8.40 131.07
N LEU A 258 -60.16 -9.54 130.73
CA LEU A 258 -60.59 -10.79 131.41
C LEU A 258 -60.80 -11.95 130.36
N PRO A 259 -60.79 -13.26 130.71
CA PRO A 259 -60.81 -14.37 129.74
C PRO A 259 -62.20 -14.84 129.25
N ASP A 260 -62.12 -15.64 128.17
CA ASP A 260 -63.04 -16.68 127.66
C ASP A 260 -64.51 -16.34 127.30
N GLU A 261 -64.83 -16.43 126.00
CA GLU A 261 -65.76 -17.46 125.52
C GLU A 261 -65.50 -17.87 124.06
N ILE A 262 -65.83 -19.11 123.70
CA ILE A 262 -65.41 -19.81 122.46
C ILE A 262 -66.64 -20.19 121.62
N ALA A 263 -66.77 -19.63 120.40
CA ALA A 263 -67.61 -20.16 119.31
C ALA A 263 -67.15 -19.56 117.97
N VAL A 264 -66.49 -20.29 117.04
CA VAL A 264 -66.93 -21.40 116.18
C VAL A 264 -67.52 -20.94 114.83
N ASP A 265 -66.84 -21.43 113.77
CA ASP A 265 -67.21 -21.61 112.35
C ASP A 265 -67.65 -20.44 111.42
N ARG A 266 -66.81 -20.26 110.38
CA ARG A 266 -67.14 -20.31 108.93
C ARG A 266 -68.41 -19.61 108.43
N THR A 267 -68.24 -18.62 107.55
CA THR A 267 -68.47 -18.74 106.09
C THR A 267 -68.29 -17.41 105.34
N ALA A 268 -67.39 -17.34 104.34
CA ALA A 268 -67.38 -16.35 103.25
C ALA A 268 -66.42 -16.79 102.10
N PRO A 269 -66.62 -16.39 100.83
CA PRO A 269 -66.12 -17.15 99.66
C PRO A 269 -64.88 -16.56 98.94
N PRO A 270 -64.30 -17.27 97.94
CA PRO A 270 -62.96 -17.02 97.42
C PRO A 270 -62.89 -16.42 96.00
N VAL A 271 -61.95 -15.50 95.76
CA VAL A 271 -61.18 -15.27 94.51
C VAL A 271 -59.91 -14.49 94.91
N GLY A 272 -58.69 -14.74 94.45
CA GLY A 272 -58.15 -15.82 93.63
C GLY A 272 -56.68 -15.51 93.31
N ILE A 273 -55.74 -16.31 93.81
CA ILE A 273 -54.31 -16.20 93.50
C ILE A 273 -53.83 -17.58 93.05
N VAL A 274 -53.58 -17.72 91.75
CA VAL A 274 -52.91 -18.90 91.17
C VAL A 274 -51.38 -18.75 91.27
N PRO A 275 -50.61 -19.86 91.39
CA PRO A 275 -49.33 -19.83 92.08
C PRO A 275 -48.09 -19.84 91.15
N SER A 276 -46.94 -19.87 91.81
CA SER A 276 -45.58 -19.87 91.26
C SER A 276 -45.11 -21.22 90.70
N ALA A 277 -44.46 -21.14 89.53
CA ALA A 277 -43.26 -21.88 89.09
C ALA A 277 -43.26 -23.40 88.77
N ARG A 278 -42.26 -23.74 87.92
CA ARG A 278 -41.71 -25.05 87.50
C ARG A 278 -42.40 -25.71 86.29
N SER A 279 -41.69 -26.37 85.35
CA SER A 279 -40.24 -26.42 85.03
C SER A 279 -40.04 -27.11 83.66
N ALA A 280 -38.99 -26.73 82.93
CA ALA A 280 -38.29 -27.46 81.86
C ALA A 280 -39.08 -28.14 80.70
N ALA A 281 -38.83 -27.72 79.45
CA ALA A 281 -38.21 -28.56 78.42
C ALA A 281 -37.90 -27.79 77.11
N GLU A 282 -36.86 -28.28 76.44
CA GLU A 282 -36.26 -27.99 75.12
C GLU A 282 -37.04 -27.38 73.92
N SER A 283 -36.24 -26.70 73.07
CA SER A 283 -36.26 -26.65 71.59
C SER A 283 -36.91 -25.48 70.81
N GLN A 284 -36.13 -25.07 69.78
CA GLN A 284 -36.26 -24.12 68.65
C GLN A 284 -37.62 -24.13 67.89
N PRO A 285 -38.01 -23.12 67.05
CA PRO A 285 -37.18 -22.53 65.97
C PRO A 285 -37.45 -21.08 65.46
N ALA A 286 -36.68 -20.70 64.40
CA ALA A 286 -36.88 -19.72 63.30
C ALA A 286 -37.79 -18.47 63.51
N GLU A 287 -37.30 -17.23 63.40
CA GLU A 287 -36.64 -16.53 62.28
C GLU A 287 -37.61 -15.90 61.24
N SER A 288 -38.02 -14.68 61.59
CA SER A 288 -38.08 -13.46 60.76
C SER A 288 -38.58 -13.52 59.31
N ALA A 289 -39.73 -12.89 59.08
CA ALA A 289 -40.08 -12.27 57.80
C ALA A 289 -40.06 -10.75 57.95
N GLU A 290 -39.56 -10.03 56.94
CA GLU A 290 -39.73 -8.58 56.83
C GLU A 290 -40.03 -8.19 55.38
N ALA A 291 -41.10 -7.41 55.20
CA ALA A 291 -41.48 -6.70 53.97
C ALA A 291 -41.29 -5.19 54.24
N ALA A 292 -41.28 -4.25 53.29
CA ALA A 292 -41.48 -4.22 51.84
C ALA A 292 -40.41 -3.23 51.27
N ASP A 293 -40.38 -2.70 50.05
CA ASP A 293 -41.43 -2.19 49.17
C ASP A 293 -40.84 -1.80 47.78
N SER A 294 -41.73 -1.36 46.89
CA SER A 294 -41.56 -0.39 45.80
C SER A 294 -41.53 -0.96 44.38
N ALA A 295 -42.42 -0.40 43.55
CA ALA A 295 -42.86 -0.96 42.29
C ALA A 295 -42.56 -0.07 41.07
N GLU A 296 -42.52 -0.75 39.92
CA GLU A 296 -42.64 -0.27 38.53
C GLU A 296 -41.86 0.98 38.05
N SER A 297 -41.06 0.74 37.01
CA SER A 297 -40.77 1.74 35.98
C SER A 297 -40.74 1.02 34.62
N ARG A 298 -41.57 1.47 33.69
CA ARG A 298 -41.49 1.12 32.27
C ARG A 298 -40.95 2.32 31.50
N GLU A 299 -39.88 2.14 30.74
CA GLU A 299 -39.84 2.63 29.36
C GLU A 299 -38.77 1.89 28.56
N SER A 300 -39.00 1.70 27.26
CA SER A 300 -38.08 1.01 26.34
C SER A 300 -37.57 1.98 25.28
N ALA A 301 -36.26 2.16 25.17
CA ALA A 301 -35.63 2.88 24.06
C ALA A 301 -34.19 2.40 23.77
N ASP A 302 -34.10 1.56 22.73
CA ASP A 302 -33.18 1.66 21.58
C ASP A 302 -31.64 1.86 21.74
N GLN A 303 -30.90 1.01 21.01
CA GLN A 303 -29.47 1.12 20.58
C GLN A 303 -28.34 0.86 21.62
N PRO A 304 -27.05 0.71 21.21
CA PRO A 304 -26.55 -0.63 20.92
C PRO A 304 -25.23 -0.98 21.63
N THR A 305 -24.98 -2.27 21.86
CA THR A 305 -23.75 -2.76 22.48
C THR A 305 -22.58 -2.76 21.48
N GLN A 306 -21.66 -1.79 21.59
CA GLN A 306 -20.40 -1.84 20.85
C GLN A 306 -19.46 -2.90 21.45
N VAL A 307 -19.17 -3.94 20.65
CA VAL A 307 -18.07 -4.87 20.94
C VAL A 307 -16.77 -4.20 20.50
N VAL A 308 -15.91 -3.86 21.47
CA VAL A 308 -14.57 -3.30 21.19
C VAL A 308 -13.68 -4.42 20.63
N SER A 309 -13.63 -4.51 19.31
CA SER A 309 -12.77 -5.46 18.59
C SER A 309 -11.33 -4.92 18.52
N VAL A 310 -10.37 -5.76 18.88
CA VAL A 310 -8.93 -5.42 18.85
C VAL A 310 -8.42 -5.40 17.40
N PRO A 311 -7.79 -4.31 16.92
CA PRO A 311 -7.20 -4.29 15.59
C PRO A 311 -5.86 -5.04 15.57
N SER A 312 -5.83 -6.19 14.91
CA SER A 312 -4.58 -6.88 14.56
C SER A 312 -3.92 -6.20 13.35
N PRO A 313 -2.60 -5.90 13.37
CA PRO A 313 -1.94 -5.20 12.27
C PRO A 313 -1.53 -6.17 11.15
N GLY A 314 -2.23 -6.13 10.01
CA GLY A 314 -1.84 -6.98 8.87
C GLY A 314 -2.80 -7.00 7.69
N SER A 315 -2.91 -5.91 6.93
CA SER A 315 -3.43 -5.96 5.56
C SER A 315 -2.81 -4.86 4.68
N ARG A 316 -2.36 -5.27 3.49
CA ARG A 316 -1.64 -4.42 2.53
C ARG A 316 -2.61 -3.44 1.85
N PRO A 317 -2.17 -2.22 1.50
CA PRO A 317 -2.96 -1.35 0.62
C PRO A 317 -2.99 -1.94 -0.80
N GLY A 318 -4.19 -2.06 -1.36
CA GLY A 318 -4.39 -2.40 -2.77
C GLY A 318 -4.08 -1.22 -3.69
N ALA A 319 -3.47 -1.50 -4.84
CA ALA A 319 -3.20 -0.49 -5.87
C ALA A 319 -4.49 -0.06 -6.60
N PRO A 320 -4.56 1.18 -7.12
CA PRO A 320 -5.78 1.70 -7.75
C PRO A 320 -6.07 1.07 -9.11
N HIS A 321 -7.35 0.77 -9.37
CA HIS A 321 -7.80 0.30 -10.68
C HIS A 321 -7.76 1.43 -11.72
N SER A 322 -6.80 1.36 -12.65
CA SER A 322 -6.79 2.21 -13.83
C SER A 322 -7.90 1.80 -14.81
N ARG A 323 -8.86 2.71 -15.03
CA ARG A 323 -9.95 2.57 -15.99
C ARG A 323 -9.44 2.81 -17.42
N SER A 324 -9.07 1.76 -18.16
CA SER A 324 -8.71 1.86 -19.59
C SER A 324 -9.83 1.34 -20.49
N ALA A 325 -10.07 2.06 -21.60
CA ALA A 325 -11.19 1.82 -22.49
C ALA A 325 -11.06 0.53 -23.31
N ARG A 326 -12.20 -0.11 -23.62
CA ARG A 326 -12.30 -1.05 -24.75
C ARG A 326 -12.04 -0.29 -26.04
N ALA A 327 -10.96 -0.63 -26.74
CA ALA A 327 -10.77 -0.34 -28.14
C ALA A 327 -10.82 -1.67 -28.90
N GLU A 328 -11.83 -1.84 -29.76
CA GLU A 328 -11.94 -3.01 -30.64
C GLU A 328 -11.02 -2.81 -31.86
N LEU A 329 -10.29 -3.85 -32.25
CA LEU A 329 -9.61 -3.93 -33.54
C LEU A 329 -9.85 -5.30 -34.19
N PRO A 330 -10.05 -5.37 -35.53
CA PRO A 330 -10.63 -6.53 -36.18
C PRO A 330 -9.60 -7.62 -36.53
N VAL A 331 -9.96 -8.88 -36.26
CA VAL A 331 -9.19 -10.05 -36.70
C VAL A 331 -9.53 -10.37 -38.16
N ARG A 332 -8.60 -10.08 -39.08
CA ARG A 332 -8.63 -10.65 -40.45
C ARG A 332 -8.38 -12.15 -40.37
N ARG A 333 -9.38 -12.97 -40.72
CA ARG A 333 -9.15 -14.38 -41.05
C ARG A 333 -8.45 -14.48 -42.41
N VAL A 334 -7.32 -15.16 -42.47
CA VAL A 334 -6.74 -15.69 -43.71
C VAL A 334 -7.00 -17.19 -43.72
N SER A 335 -7.81 -17.65 -44.67
CA SER A 335 -8.06 -19.07 -44.88
C SER A 335 -6.91 -19.70 -45.66
N GLY A 336 -6.26 -20.71 -45.08
CA GLY A 336 -5.33 -21.61 -45.77
C GLY A 336 -5.90 -23.03 -45.83
N PRO A 337 -5.73 -23.79 -46.93
CA PRO A 337 -6.33 -25.10 -47.07
C PRO A 337 -5.59 -26.17 -46.24
N THR A 338 -6.36 -27.05 -45.62
CA THR A 338 -5.88 -28.26 -44.92
C THR A 338 -5.32 -29.28 -45.91
N VAL A 339 -4.10 -29.77 -45.68
CA VAL A 339 -3.59 -31.00 -46.28
C VAL A 339 -3.53 -32.08 -45.20
N THR A 340 -4.34 -33.11 -45.36
CA THR A 340 -4.33 -34.33 -44.54
C THR A 340 -3.36 -35.33 -45.14
N SER A 341 -2.36 -35.79 -44.38
CA SER A 341 -1.80 -37.13 -44.58
C SER A 341 -1.10 -37.66 -43.32
N VAL A 342 -1.77 -38.63 -42.69
CA VAL A 342 -1.27 -39.95 -42.27
C VAL A 342 0.18 -40.05 -41.76
N ARG A 343 0.31 -40.45 -40.50
CA ARG A 343 1.54 -40.88 -39.83
C ARG A 343 1.50 -42.40 -39.67
N GLU A 344 2.19 -43.15 -40.53
CA GLU A 344 2.46 -44.57 -40.28
C GLU A 344 3.75 -44.73 -39.45
N GLN A 345 3.66 -45.55 -38.41
CA GLN A 345 4.82 -46.15 -37.74
C GLN A 345 4.75 -47.66 -37.96
N PRO A 346 5.84 -48.34 -38.35
CA PRO A 346 5.98 -49.76 -38.11
C PRO A 346 6.66 -50.01 -36.75
N VAL A 347 6.02 -50.85 -35.93
CA VAL A 347 6.59 -51.38 -34.69
C VAL A 347 7.42 -52.62 -34.99
N SER A 348 8.57 -52.70 -34.31
CA SER A 348 9.45 -53.86 -34.06
C SER A 348 8.96 -55.26 -34.48
N SER A 349 9.85 -56.02 -35.15
CA SER A 349 9.89 -57.50 -35.06
C SER A 349 11.24 -58.07 -35.50
N ARG A 350 11.81 -58.92 -34.63
CA ARG A 350 13.09 -59.67 -34.72
C ARG A 350 14.37 -58.88 -34.51
#